data_AF-A0A1I5GUH6-F1
#
_entry.id   AF-A0A1I5GUH6-F1
#
_cell.length_a   1.000
_cell.length_b   1.000
_cell.length_c   1.000
_cell.angle_alpha   90.00
_cell.angle_beta   90.00
_cell.angle_gamma   90.00
#
_symmetry.space_group_name_H-M   'P 1'
#
loop_
_entity.id
_entity.type
_entity.pdbx_description
1 polymer ?
#
loop_
_entity_poly.entity_id
_entity_poly.type
_entity_poly.pdbx_seq_one_letter_code
_entity_poly.pdbx_strand_id
1 'polypeptide(L)'
;MTTNPIAAKLIAKKAKPENAKAEISDNKRDTGQRIFDTLMRSTEKELLKEQKLNRERNKAIVSNLPYALGVLDEEMLLDFFVALEGSAPASQRKLIETHPMRPEGVSELVAEVDAARAKQAEKLKAQREAERREKEREQFERLRQKFEPAKDEMSAPEDSKSKG
;
A
#
# COMPACT_ATOMS: atom_id res chain seq x y z
N MET A 1 26.37 58.54 17.47
CA MET A 1 27.17 57.37 17.06
C MET A 1 27.16 56.37 18.20
N THR A 2 26.29 55.37 18.12
CA THR A 2 26.09 54.37 19.18
C THR A 2 26.64 53.03 18.68
N THR A 3 27.81 52.65 19.18
CA THR A 3 28.46 51.37 18.89
C THR A 3 27.79 50.26 19.69
N ASN A 4 26.98 49.44 19.03
CA ASN A 4 26.31 48.29 19.63
C ASN A 4 27.32 47.17 19.97
N PRO A 5 27.52 46.82 21.27
CA PRO A 5 28.48 45.79 21.71
C PRO A 5 28.02 44.34 21.41
N ILE A 6 26.87 44.18 20.77
CA ILE A 6 26.27 42.87 20.46
C ILE A 6 26.88 42.28 19.18
N ALA A 7 27.30 43.12 18.22
CA ALA A 7 27.92 42.66 16.97
C ALA A 7 29.33 42.06 17.19
N ALA A 8 30.04 42.49 18.22
CA ALA A 8 31.39 41.99 18.56
C ALA A 8 31.38 40.56 19.14
N LYS A 9 30.27 40.11 19.75
CA LYS A 9 30.15 38.76 20.31
C LYS A 9 29.75 37.69 19.28
N LEU A 10 29.30 38.08 18.09
CA LEU A 10 28.85 37.14 17.04
C LEU A 10 29.96 36.74 16.05
N ILE A 11 31.10 37.43 16.07
CA ILE A 11 32.25 37.15 15.16
C ILE A 11 33.30 36.25 15.84
N ALA A 12 33.28 36.11 17.16
CA ALA A 12 34.28 35.36 17.95
C ALA A 12 34.02 33.85 18.11
N LYS A 13 33.04 33.26 17.40
CA LYS A 13 32.77 31.80 17.43
C LYS A 13 32.94 31.08 16.10
N LYS A 14 33.74 31.64 15.19
CA LYS A 14 34.37 30.85 14.12
C LYS A 14 35.64 30.18 14.67
N ALA A 15 35.45 29.04 15.34
CA ALA A 15 36.51 28.08 15.59
C ALA A 15 36.08 26.72 15.01
N LYS A 16 36.66 26.38 13.87
CA LYS A 16 36.93 25.02 13.39
C LYS A 16 38.37 25.11 12.84
N PRO A 17 39.19 24.04 12.85
CA PRO A 17 38.84 22.64 13.10
C PRO A 17 39.82 21.94 14.05
N GLU A 18 39.31 21.20 15.04
CA GLU A 18 40.15 20.18 15.68
C GLU A 18 39.56 18.81 15.40
N ASN A 19 40.42 17.95 14.89
CA ASN A 19 40.13 16.63 14.42
C ASN A 19 39.65 15.76 15.59
N ALA A 20 38.34 15.75 15.83
CA ALA A 20 37.70 14.61 16.48
C ALA A 20 37.75 13.45 15.47
N LYS A 21 38.92 12.80 15.39
CA LYS A 21 38.99 11.40 15.00
C LYS A 21 38.01 10.70 15.93
N ALA A 22 36.86 10.32 15.39
CA ALA A 22 36.07 9.29 16.01
C ALA A 22 37.02 8.12 16.17
N GLU A 23 37.45 7.85 17.40
CA GLU A 23 37.98 6.56 17.80
C GLU A 23 36.85 5.57 17.51
N ILE A 24 36.84 5.09 16.27
CA ILE A 24 36.13 3.88 15.90
C ILE A 24 36.90 2.82 16.68
N SER A 25 36.39 2.50 17.86
CA SER A 25 36.77 1.30 18.58
C SER A 25 36.84 0.17 17.55
N ASP A 26 38.02 -0.43 17.41
CA ASP A 26 38.27 -1.67 16.67
C ASP A 26 37.57 -2.85 17.36
N ASN A 27 36.27 -2.72 17.61
CA ASN A 27 35.41 -3.88 17.73
C ASN A 27 35.33 -4.45 16.33
N LYS A 28 36.06 -5.55 16.11
CA LYS A 28 35.98 -6.41 14.93
C LYS A 28 34.51 -6.63 14.56
N ARG A 29 33.94 -5.74 13.72
CA ARG A 29 32.64 -5.99 13.10
C ARG A 29 32.80 -7.30 12.38
N ASP A 30 31.98 -8.28 12.77
CA ASP A 30 31.99 -9.60 12.18
C ASP A 30 31.87 -9.46 10.66
N THR A 31 32.55 -10.32 9.90
CA THR A 31 32.55 -10.25 8.43
C THR A 31 31.10 -10.28 7.91
N GLY A 32 30.22 -11.04 8.57
CA GLY A 32 28.78 -11.04 8.30
C GLY A 32 28.10 -9.67 8.49
N GLN A 33 28.43 -8.95 9.56
CA GLN A 33 27.90 -7.59 9.80
C GLN A 33 28.40 -6.59 8.76
N ARG A 34 29.64 -6.70 8.29
CA ARG A 34 30.16 -5.81 7.23
C ARG A 34 29.47 -6.04 5.89
N ILE A 35 29.22 -7.30 5.55
CA ILE A 35 28.51 -7.68 4.32
C ILE A 35 27.06 -7.19 4.40
N PHE A 36 26.39 -7.43 5.54
CA PHE A 36 25.03 -6.95 5.78
C PHE A 36 24.92 -5.42 5.74
N ASP A 37 25.83 -4.71 6.41
CA ASP A 37 25.88 -3.24 6.38
C ASP A 37 26.10 -2.70 4.95
N THR A 38 26.91 -3.39 4.14
CA THR A 38 27.14 -3.01 2.75
C THR A 38 25.89 -3.21 1.91
N LEU A 39 25.19 -4.33 2.09
CA LEU A 39 23.92 -4.62 1.43
C LEU A 39 22.85 -3.60 1.81
N MET A 40 22.71 -3.28 3.09
CA MET A 40 21.75 -2.27 3.56
C MET A 40 22.07 -0.88 3.00
N ARG A 41 23.36 -0.51 2.93
CA ARG A 41 23.77 0.77 2.31
C ARG A 41 23.54 0.80 0.81
N SER A 42 23.65 -0.32 0.10
CA SER A 42 23.37 -0.36 -1.33
C SER A 42 21.86 -0.25 -1.59
N THR A 43 21.04 -0.98 -0.84
CA THR A 43 19.57 -0.93 -0.98
C THR A 43 19.02 0.45 -0.61
N GLU A 44 19.53 1.09 0.44
CA GLU A 44 19.17 2.47 0.80
C GLU A 44 19.52 3.46 -0.32
N LYS A 45 20.71 3.34 -0.91
CA LYS A 45 21.12 4.22 -2.02
C LYS A 45 20.27 4.01 -3.26
N GLU A 46 19.91 2.78 -3.58
CA GLU A 46 19.02 2.46 -4.70
C GLU A 46 17.62 3.04 -4.46
N LEU A 47 17.06 2.83 -3.27
CA LEU A 47 15.76 3.38 -2.88
C LEU A 47 15.74 4.91 -2.96
N LEU A 48 16.80 5.59 -2.51
CA LEU A 48 16.89 7.06 -2.63
C LEU A 48 17.00 7.52 -4.09
N LYS A 49 17.72 6.79 -4.95
CA LYS A 49 17.80 7.09 -6.38
C LYS A 49 16.44 6.91 -7.05
N GLU A 50 15.73 5.83 -6.76
CA GLU A 50 14.39 5.59 -7.29
C GLU A 50 13.39 6.64 -6.81
N GLN A 51 13.43 7.00 -5.53
CA GLN A 51 12.59 8.09 -5.01
C GLN A 51 12.88 9.42 -5.72
N LYS A 52 14.16 9.75 -5.95
CA LYS A 52 14.54 10.95 -6.69
C LYS A 52 14.02 10.91 -8.12
N LEU A 53 14.23 9.79 -8.82
CA LEU A 53 13.76 9.60 -10.18
C LEU A 53 12.24 9.71 -10.27
N ASN A 54 11.51 9.13 -9.32
CA ASN A 54 10.05 9.22 -9.27
C ASN A 54 9.57 10.64 -9.01
N ARG A 55 10.26 11.41 -8.16
CA ARG A 55 9.96 12.85 -7.95
C ARG A 55 10.18 13.65 -9.23
N GLU A 56 11.26 13.37 -9.96
CA GLU A 56 11.57 14.05 -11.24
C GLU A 56 10.53 13.71 -12.31
N ARG A 57 10.14 12.44 -12.42
CA ARG A 57 9.04 12.00 -13.31
C ARG A 57 7.73 12.68 -12.96
N ASN A 58 7.33 12.67 -11.69
CA ASN A 58 6.09 13.31 -11.24
C ASN A 58 6.12 14.82 -11.52
N LYS A 59 7.26 15.48 -11.28
CA LYS A 59 7.41 16.90 -11.60
C LYS A 59 7.22 17.17 -13.09
N ALA A 60 7.82 16.35 -13.96
CA ALA A 60 7.67 16.46 -15.40
C ALA A 60 6.22 16.22 -15.85
N ILE A 61 5.52 15.26 -15.25
CA ILE A 61 4.09 15.02 -15.53
C ILE A 61 3.26 16.24 -15.12
N VAL A 62 3.40 16.69 -13.86
CA VAL A 62 2.62 17.82 -13.32
C VAL A 62 2.87 19.10 -14.11
N SER A 63 4.11 19.37 -14.54
CA SER A 63 4.43 20.58 -15.31
C SER A 63 3.84 20.58 -16.72
N ASN A 64 3.66 19.40 -17.33
CA ASN A 64 3.16 19.28 -18.70
C ASN A 64 1.65 18.97 -18.78
N LEU A 65 1.03 18.59 -17.66
CA LEU A 65 -0.39 18.23 -17.61
C LEU A 65 -1.32 19.33 -18.15
N PRO A 66 -1.16 20.63 -17.83
CA PRO A 66 -2.05 21.65 -18.37
C PRO A 66 -1.99 21.76 -19.89
N TYR A 67 -0.80 21.62 -20.47
CA TYR A 67 -0.63 21.61 -21.93
C TYR A 67 -1.27 20.38 -22.55
N ALA A 68 -1.07 19.21 -21.96
CA ALA A 68 -1.68 17.96 -22.43
C ALA A 68 -3.21 18.05 -22.44
N LEU A 69 -3.82 18.59 -21.37
CA LEU A 69 -5.27 18.78 -21.27
C LEU A 69 -5.80 19.72 -22.34
N GLY A 70 -5.05 20.76 -22.72
CA GLY A 70 -5.46 21.70 -23.76
C GLY A 70 -5.44 21.14 -25.20
N VAL A 71 -4.85 19.96 -25.44
CA VAL A 71 -4.79 19.31 -26.76
C VAL A 71 -5.85 18.22 -26.92
N LEU A 72 -6.41 17.73 -25.81
CA LEU A 72 -7.44 16.70 -25.84
C LEU A 72 -8.75 17.25 -26.40
N ASP A 73 -9.49 16.40 -27.09
CA ASP A 73 -10.87 16.70 -27.46
C ASP A 73 -11.80 16.56 -26.24
N GLU A 74 -13.02 17.05 -26.40
CA GLU A 74 -13.99 17.14 -25.30
C GLU A 74 -14.39 15.76 -24.76
N GLU A 75 -14.48 14.74 -25.62
CA GLU A 75 -14.79 13.37 -25.23
C GLU A 75 -13.65 12.73 -24.42
N MET A 76 -12.39 12.86 -24.87
CA MET A 76 -11.25 12.36 -24.08
C MET A 76 -11.04 13.14 -22.79
N LEU A 77 -11.33 14.45 -22.77
CA LEU A 77 -11.32 15.25 -21.54
C LEU A 77 -12.35 14.73 -20.55
N LEU A 78 -13.56 14.43 -21.01
CA LEU A 78 -14.63 13.90 -20.18
C LEU A 78 -14.20 12.58 -19.53
N ASP A 79 -13.74 11.62 -20.34
CA ASP A 79 -13.25 10.32 -19.87
C ASP A 79 -12.09 10.46 -18.87
N PHE A 80 -11.15 11.36 -19.16
CA PHE A 80 -10.02 11.64 -18.29
C PHE A 80 -10.47 12.13 -16.91
N PHE A 81 -11.37 13.12 -16.86
CA PHE A 81 -11.86 13.66 -15.58
C PHE A 81 -12.72 12.65 -14.81
N VAL A 82 -13.52 11.83 -15.51
CA VAL A 82 -14.28 10.74 -14.88
C VAL A 82 -13.36 9.72 -14.23
N ALA A 83 -12.31 9.28 -14.94
CA ALA A 83 -11.32 8.36 -14.39
C ALA A 83 -10.53 8.97 -13.22
N LEU A 84 -10.17 10.25 -13.32
CA LEU A 84 -9.42 10.97 -12.30
C LEU A 84 -10.23 11.14 -11.02
N GLU A 85 -11.47 11.63 -11.10
CA GLU A 85 -12.36 11.77 -9.94
C GLU A 85 -12.75 10.42 -9.36
N GLY A 86 -13.06 9.44 -10.21
CA GLY A 86 -13.42 8.09 -9.79
C GLY A 86 -12.29 7.39 -9.03
N SER A 87 -11.03 7.67 -9.31
CA SER A 87 -9.87 7.09 -8.61
C SER A 87 -9.36 7.93 -7.42
N ALA A 88 -9.68 9.22 -7.38
CA ALA A 88 -9.22 10.12 -6.33
C ALA A 88 -9.92 9.89 -4.98
N PRO A 89 -9.22 10.11 -3.84
CA PRO A 89 -9.84 10.19 -2.52
C PRO A 89 -10.73 11.43 -2.39
N ALA A 90 -11.67 11.42 -1.45
CA ALA A 90 -12.68 12.47 -1.28
C ALA A 90 -12.12 13.91 -1.16
N SER A 91 -10.95 14.08 -0.54
CA SER A 91 -10.30 15.39 -0.42
C SER A 91 -9.78 15.92 -1.76
N GLN A 92 -9.29 15.04 -2.63
CA GLN A 92 -8.79 15.40 -3.96
C GLN A 92 -9.92 15.56 -4.97
N ARG A 93 -11.01 14.79 -4.84
CA ARG A 93 -12.20 14.92 -5.70
C ARG A 93 -12.74 16.35 -5.72
N LYS A 94 -12.86 17.00 -4.56
CA LYS A 94 -13.32 18.41 -4.48
C LYS A 94 -12.38 19.39 -5.20
N LEU A 95 -11.07 19.11 -5.19
CA LEU A 95 -10.08 19.92 -5.90
C LEU A 95 -10.17 19.69 -7.42
N ILE A 96 -10.48 18.47 -7.85
CA ILE A 96 -10.65 18.14 -9.27
C ILE A 96 -11.98 18.69 -9.80
N GLU A 97 -13.06 18.61 -9.00
CA GLU A 97 -14.39 19.14 -9.33
C GLU A 97 -14.37 20.63 -9.66
N THR A 98 -13.48 21.38 -9.01
CA THR A 98 -13.30 22.83 -9.20
C THR A 98 -12.28 23.18 -10.30
N HIS A 99 -11.82 22.21 -11.07
CA HIS A 99 -10.78 22.42 -12.07
C HIS A 99 -11.32 23.21 -13.29
N PRO A 100 -10.60 24.25 -13.78
CA PRO A 100 -11.10 25.12 -14.86
C PRO A 100 -11.38 24.43 -16.21
N MET A 101 -10.64 23.37 -16.53
CA MET A 101 -10.80 22.61 -17.79
C MET A 101 -11.71 21.38 -17.63
N ARG A 102 -12.47 21.30 -16.53
CA ARG A 102 -13.38 20.19 -16.28
C ARG A 102 -14.64 20.35 -17.14
N PRO A 103 -14.98 19.38 -18.00
CA PRO A 103 -16.21 19.42 -18.79
C PRO A 103 -17.48 19.30 -17.93
N GLU A 104 -18.61 19.76 -18.47
CA GLU A 104 -19.92 19.50 -17.90
C GLU A 104 -20.27 18.00 -18.05
N GLY A 105 -21.06 17.44 -17.13
CA GLY A 105 -21.46 16.02 -17.16
C GLY A 105 -20.53 15.03 -16.46
N VAL A 106 -19.29 15.40 -16.10
CA VAL A 106 -18.36 14.54 -15.34
C VAL A 106 -18.98 14.04 -14.03
N SER A 107 -19.70 14.91 -13.30
CA SER A 107 -20.29 14.56 -12.00
C SER A 107 -21.28 13.39 -12.09
N GLU A 108 -22.07 13.33 -13.17
CA GLU A 108 -23.08 12.29 -13.37
C GLU A 108 -22.41 10.95 -13.68
N LEU A 109 -21.42 10.96 -14.57
CA LEU A 109 -20.64 9.78 -14.94
C LEU A 109 -19.83 9.24 -13.76
N VAL A 110 -19.24 10.11 -12.93
CA VAL A 110 -18.52 9.69 -11.72
C VAL A 110 -19.46 9.00 -10.74
N ALA A 111 -20.68 9.52 -10.56
CA ALA A 111 -21.69 8.89 -9.71
C ALA A 111 -22.10 7.51 -10.23
N GLU A 112 -22.22 7.34 -11.55
CA GLU A 112 -22.47 6.03 -12.18
C GLU A 112 -21.31 5.05 -11.94
N VAL A 113 -20.07 5.49 -12.16
CA VAL A 113 -18.87 4.66 -11.97
C VAL A 113 -18.72 4.24 -10.49
N ASP A 114 -18.96 5.15 -9.55
CA ASP A 114 -18.93 4.84 -8.12
C ASP A 114 -20.02 3.82 -7.74
N ALA A 115 -21.24 3.98 -8.28
CA ALA A 115 -22.33 3.03 -8.06
C ALA A 115 -22.01 1.64 -8.65
N ALA A 116 -21.43 1.59 -9.85
CA ALA A 116 -20.99 0.34 -10.48
C ALA A 116 -19.89 -0.36 -9.65
N ARG A 117 -18.91 0.41 -9.14
CA ARG A 117 -17.84 -0.11 -8.29
C ARG A 117 -18.36 -0.62 -6.95
N ALA A 118 -19.32 0.06 -6.33
CA ALA A 118 -19.97 -0.40 -5.11
C ALA A 118 -20.66 -1.75 -5.31
N LYS A 119 -21.42 -1.91 -6.41
CA LYS A 119 -22.06 -3.18 -6.78
C LYS A 119 -21.05 -4.30 -7.03
N GLN A 120 -19.92 -4.00 -7.68
CA GLN A 120 -18.85 -4.99 -7.90
C GLN A 120 -18.17 -5.39 -6.58
N ALA A 121 -17.94 -4.44 -5.68
CA ALA A 121 -17.35 -4.71 -4.37
C ALA A 121 -18.27 -5.59 -3.51
N GLU A 122 -19.58 -5.38 -3.55
CA GLU A 122 -20.55 -6.24 -2.88
C GLU A 122 -20.55 -7.67 -3.45
N LYS A 123 -20.54 -7.81 -4.78
CA LYS A 123 -20.45 -9.13 -5.44
C LYS A 123 -19.17 -9.87 -5.04
N LEU A 124 -18.03 -9.20 -5.01
CA LEU A 124 -16.76 -9.79 -4.59
C LEU A 124 -16.78 -10.20 -3.10
N LYS A 125 -17.41 -9.42 -2.23
CA LYS A 125 -17.59 -9.79 -0.81
C LYS A 125 -18.47 -11.03 -0.68
N ALA A 126 -19.59 -11.08 -1.39
CA ALA A 126 -20.49 -12.23 -1.39
C ALA A 126 -19.80 -13.50 -1.91
N GLN A 127 -19.00 -13.39 -2.97
CA GLN A 127 -18.21 -14.52 -3.49
C GLN A 127 -17.18 -15.02 -2.48
N ARG A 128 -16.43 -14.12 -1.83
CA ARG A 128 -15.46 -14.50 -0.80
C ARG A 128 -16.12 -15.15 0.42
N GLU A 129 -17.31 -14.69 0.79
CA GLU A 129 -18.06 -15.30 1.89
C GLU A 129 -18.61 -16.68 1.51
N ALA A 130 -19.11 -16.85 0.28
CA ALA A 130 -19.54 -18.15 -0.23
C ALA A 130 -18.39 -19.16 -0.29
N GLU A 131 -17.23 -18.75 -0.83
CA GLU A 131 -16.03 -19.58 -0.89
C GLU A 131 -15.55 -19.97 0.52
N ARG A 132 -15.63 -19.06 1.49
CA ARG A 132 -15.29 -19.35 2.89
C ARG A 132 -16.24 -20.40 3.48
N ARG A 133 -17.55 -20.26 3.26
CA ARG A 133 -18.55 -21.21 3.77
C ARG A 133 -18.42 -22.58 3.13
N GLU A 134 -18.06 -22.65 1.86
CA GLU A 134 -17.80 -23.92 1.16
C GLU A 134 -16.57 -24.63 1.73
N LYS A 135 -15.45 -23.91 1.90
CA LYS A 135 -14.25 -24.47 2.55
C LYS A 135 -14.52 -24.94 3.99
N GLU A 136 -15.33 -24.21 4.75
CA GLU A 136 -15.73 -24.62 6.10
C GLU A 136 -16.60 -25.89 6.08
N ARG A 137 -17.50 -26.03 5.10
CA ARG A 137 -18.31 -27.25 4.90
C ARG A 137 -17.45 -28.46 4.51
N GLU A 138 -16.54 -28.29 3.56
CA GLU A 138 -15.60 -29.35 3.17
C GLU A 138 -14.70 -29.78 4.33
N GLN A 139 -14.21 -28.83 5.13
CA GLN A 139 -13.44 -29.13 6.33
C GLN A 139 -14.29 -29.89 7.37
N PHE A 140 -15.54 -29.49 7.55
CA PHE A 140 -16.46 -30.16 8.46
C PHE A 140 -16.80 -31.58 8.01
N GLU A 141 -17.07 -31.80 6.72
CA GLU A 141 -17.30 -33.15 6.15
C GLU A 141 -16.05 -34.03 6.25
N ARG A 142 -14.87 -33.48 5.98
CA ARG A 142 -13.60 -34.20 6.13
C ARG A 142 -13.34 -34.57 7.59
N LEU A 143 -13.69 -33.71 8.55
CA LEU A 143 -13.61 -34.03 9.98
C LEU A 143 -14.65 -35.09 10.36
N ARG A 144 -15.88 -34.97 9.87
CA ARG A 144 -16.94 -35.96 10.10
C ARG A 144 -16.52 -37.35 9.63
N GLN A 145 -16.02 -37.49 8.40
CA GLN A 145 -15.53 -38.79 7.89
C GLN A 145 -14.36 -39.37 8.69
N LYS A 146 -13.53 -38.53 9.31
CA LYS A 146 -12.42 -38.99 10.16
C LYS A 146 -12.85 -39.43 11.56
N PHE A 147 -13.99 -38.94 12.05
CA PHE A 147 -14.46 -39.14 13.41
C PHE A 147 -15.79 -39.90 13.51
N GLU A 148 -16.47 -40.23 12.41
CA GLU A 148 -17.54 -41.22 12.39
C GLU A 148 -16.88 -42.61 12.52
N PRO A 149 -16.99 -43.31 13.67
CA PRO A 149 -16.54 -44.68 13.77
C PRO A 149 -17.40 -45.51 12.81
N ALA A 150 -16.77 -46.43 12.08
CA ALA A 150 -17.47 -47.39 11.25
C ALA A 150 -18.59 -48.03 12.09
N LYS A 151 -19.84 -47.76 11.71
CA LYS A 151 -21.05 -48.33 12.32
C LYS A 151 -21.21 -49.85 12.06
N ASP A 152 -20.12 -50.50 11.64
CA ASP A 152 -20.08 -51.92 11.29
C ASP A 152 -19.34 -52.79 12.33
N GLU A 153 -18.84 -52.23 13.45
CA GLU A 153 -18.25 -53.02 14.55
C GLU A 153 -19.11 -53.05 15.84
N MET A 154 -20.43 -52.89 15.74
CA MET A 154 -21.35 -53.15 16.86
C MET A 154 -22.58 -54.00 16.47
N SER A 155 -22.38 -54.99 15.59
CA SER A 155 -23.36 -56.06 15.37
C SER A 155 -22.78 -57.44 15.70
N ALA A 156 -23.00 -57.85 16.97
CA ALA A 156 -23.17 -59.23 17.47
C ALA A 156 -21.90 -60.14 17.52
N PRO A 157 -21.83 -61.14 18.45
CA PRO A 157 -22.87 -62.14 18.65
C PRO A 157 -23.37 -62.26 20.11
N GLU A 158 -24.70 -62.24 20.26
CA GLU A 158 -25.35 -63.10 21.27
C GLU A 158 -25.23 -64.54 20.77
N ASP A 159 -24.66 -65.43 21.59
CA ASP A 159 -24.90 -66.85 21.40
C ASP A 159 -24.97 -67.62 22.73
N SER A 160 -26.18 -68.14 22.95
CA SER A 160 -26.55 -69.41 23.61
C SER A 160 -26.02 -69.74 25.01
N LYS A 161 -26.80 -69.36 26.03
CA LYS A 161 -26.95 -70.17 27.25
C LYS A 161 -27.86 -71.37 26.95
N SER A 162 -27.24 -72.53 26.75
CA SER A 162 -27.89 -73.85 26.77
C SER A 162 -27.12 -74.73 27.75
N LYS A 163 -27.78 -75.13 28.84
CA LYS A 163 -27.73 -76.48 29.44
C LYS A 163 -28.56 -76.50 30.72
N GLY A 164 -29.73 -77.15 30.61
CA GLY A 164 -30.17 -78.08 31.64
C GLY A 164 -29.42 -79.40 31.51
#